data_AF-A0A1M3MVZ1-F1
#
_entry.id   AF-A0A1M3MVZ1-F1
#
_cell.length_a   1.000
_cell.length_b   1.000
_cell.length_c   1.000
_cell.angle_alpha   90.00
_cell.angle_beta   90.00
_cell.angle_gamma   90.00
#
_symmetry.space_group_name_H-M   'P 1'
#
loop_
_entity.id
_entity.type
_entity.pdbx_description
1 polymer ?
#
loop_
_entity_poly.entity_id
_entity_poly.type
_entity_poly.pdbx_seq_one_letter_code
_entity_poly.pdbx_strand_id
1 'polypeptide(L)'
;MADRPSELSKYKPALAALADRVLAVDIRAYESMHPDRLASELQPVVSELLAAANALVADLLVAHSSEVDMRPAESDVLSAPYTAFELAIDAAIAAQSTSSLQAVGDIAFLAHLELRQRADRLGRVTACRSAFAIVGECDSALRRIRKALTSIDVAFARAGLGETTFDFASELEVSLRVRRACAKLRTRVLSGGEPTPETLHARLRSAGTAIAMLVGWEVYPSLRVRDRLQLRDIQRRILEWLRHDKDPTAGLRLWQDLVAFIRMLTQVNRRQELVEHDARITGELRRRLSGVEGESLSDATLALLASLEGLDDEVDRLLASANRARRDVWSAPLERLTRGFTPAGDTR
;
A
#
# COMPACT_ATOMS: atom_id res chain seq x y z
N MET A 1 -40.21 -15.49 9.07
CA MET A 1 -38.81 -15.01 9.03
C MET A 1 -38.53 -14.68 7.57
N ALA A 2 -38.26 -13.41 7.26
CA ALA A 2 -37.84 -13.05 5.91
C ALA A 2 -36.53 -13.79 5.56
N ASP A 3 -36.32 -14.11 4.29
CA ASP A 3 -35.10 -14.77 3.81
C ASP A 3 -33.89 -13.83 3.97
N ARG A 4 -33.21 -13.92 5.12
CA ARG A 4 -32.10 -13.05 5.51
C ARG A 4 -30.98 -12.95 4.43
N PRO A 5 -30.56 -14.05 3.78
CA PRO A 5 -29.71 -13.99 2.60
C PRO A 5 -30.23 -13.06 1.49
N SER A 6 -31.53 -13.12 1.17
CA SER A 6 -32.15 -12.24 0.18
C SER A 6 -32.15 -10.77 0.62
N GLU A 7 -32.35 -10.49 1.91
CA GLU A 7 -32.30 -9.13 2.44
C GLU A 7 -30.89 -8.53 2.43
N LEU A 8 -29.85 -9.33 2.65
CA LEU A 8 -28.46 -8.85 2.62
C LEU A 8 -27.92 -8.69 1.18
N SER A 9 -28.32 -9.56 0.25
CA SER A 9 -27.85 -9.50 -1.14
C SER A 9 -28.25 -8.21 -1.86
N LYS A 10 -29.35 -7.56 -1.44
CA LYS A 10 -29.81 -6.26 -1.99
C LYS A 10 -28.80 -5.13 -1.81
N TYR A 11 -27.83 -5.26 -0.89
CA TYR A 11 -26.80 -4.24 -0.65
C TYR A 11 -25.65 -4.29 -1.67
N LYS A 12 -25.47 -5.39 -2.43
CA LYS A 12 -24.34 -5.51 -3.38
C LYS A 12 -24.32 -4.44 -4.46
N PRO A 13 -25.45 -4.11 -5.13
CA PRO A 13 -25.46 -3.03 -6.12
C PRO A 13 -25.10 -1.68 -5.52
N ALA A 14 -25.52 -1.41 -4.27
CA ALA A 14 -25.19 -0.16 -3.58
C ALA A 14 -23.70 -0.08 -3.19
N LEU A 15 -23.11 -1.20 -2.74
CA LEU A 15 -21.67 -1.29 -2.48
C LEU A 15 -20.87 -1.03 -3.77
N ALA A 16 -21.25 -1.68 -4.88
CA ALA A 16 -20.64 -1.51 -6.20
C ALA A 16 -20.70 -0.05 -6.68
N ALA A 17 -21.90 0.54 -6.67
CA ALA A 17 -22.09 1.92 -7.09
C ALA A 17 -21.27 2.92 -6.24
N LEU A 18 -21.17 2.70 -4.93
CA LEU A 18 -20.36 3.56 -4.06
C LEU A 18 -18.86 3.37 -4.31
N ALA A 19 -18.40 2.13 -4.52
CA ALA A 19 -17.00 1.86 -4.84
C ALA A 19 -16.58 2.52 -6.16
N ASP A 20 -17.43 2.48 -7.19
CA ASP A 20 -17.18 3.16 -8.47
C ASP A 20 -17.01 4.68 -8.28
N ARG A 21 -17.88 5.30 -7.46
CA ARG A 21 -17.76 6.73 -7.13
C ARG A 21 -16.44 7.05 -6.41
N VAL A 22 -16.00 6.18 -5.51
CA VAL A 22 -14.73 6.35 -4.79
C VAL A 22 -13.54 6.19 -5.73
N LEU A 23 -13.58 5.22 -6.65
CA LEU A 23 -12.54 5.00 -7.67
C LEU A 23 -12.47 6.16 -8.69
N ALA A 24 -13.58 6.83 -8.95
CA ALA A 24 -13.63 8.00 -9.82
C ALA A 24 -12.88 9.23 -9.25
N VAL A 25 -12.59 9.25 -7.94
CA VAL A 25 -11.83 10.35 -7.33
C VAL A 25 -10.33 10.16 -7.57
N ASP A 26 -9.82 10.79 -8.64
CA ASP A 26 -8.38 10.83 -8.89
C ASP A 26 -7.68 11.86 -7.99
N ILE A 27 -7.22 11.41 -6.83
CA ILE A 27 -6.50 12.26 -5.88
C ILE A 27 -5.21 12.88 -6.45
N ARG A 28 -4.63 12.30 -7.50
CA ARG A 28 -3.39 12.81 -8.12
C ARG A 28 -3.61 14.19 -8.74
N ALA A 29 -4.82 14.47 -9.22
CA ALA A 29 -5.19 15.76 -9.78
C ALA A 29 -5.10 16.91 -8.74
N TYR A 30 -5.14 16.56 -7.46
CA TYR A 30 -5.17 17.50 -6.34
C TYR A 30 -3.80 17.72 -5.69
N GLU A 31 -2.79 16.89 -5.98
CA GLU A 31 -1.48 16.91 -5.31
C GLU A 31 -0.71 18.23 -5.47
N SER A 32 -1.01 19.02 -6.50
CA SER A 32 -0.40 20.33 -6.75
C SER A 32 -1.31 21.52 -6.47
N MET A 33 -2.50 21.31 -5.91
CA MET A 33 -3.48 22.37 -5.67
C MET A 33 -3.16 23.17 -4.39
N HIS A 34 -3.59 24.43 -4.38
CA HIS A 34 -3.52 25.29 -3.19
C HIS A 34 -4.45 24.74 -2.08
N PRO A 35 -4.08 24.86 -0.78
CA PRO A 35 -4.91 24.41 0.33
C PRO A 35 -6.38 24.86 0.27
N ASP A 36 -6.63 26.10 -0.14
CA ASP A 36 -8.02 26.63 -0.21
C ASP A 36 -8.86 25.87 -1.25
N ARG A 37 -8.28 25.56 -2.42
CA ARG A 37 -8.97 24.77 -3.45
C ARG A 37 -9.18 23.33 -2.99
N LEU A 38 -8.22 22.75 -2.28
CA LEU A 38 -8.36 21.42 -1.69
C LEU A 38 -9.52 21.37 -0.69
N ALA A 39 -9.64 22.39 0.15
CA ALA A 39 -10.71 22.51 1.14
C ALA A 39 -12.08 22.75 0.50
N SER A 40 -12.16 23.47 -0.63
CA SER A 40 -13.42 23.74 -1.32
C SER A 40 -13.84 22.70 -2.35
N GLU A 41 -12.90 21.94 -2.92
CA GLU A 41 -13.18 20.98 -4.02
C GLU A 41 -13.03 19.52 -3.57
N LEU A 42 -11.87 19.12 -3.03
CA LEU A 42 -11.62 17.71 -2.70
C LEU A 42 -12.31 17.29 -1.41
N GLN A 43 -12.14 18.08 -0.34
CA GLN A 43 -12.60 17.71 0.98
C GLN A 43 -14.12 17.47 1.06
N PRO A 44 -14.99 18.31 0.45
CA PRO A 44 -16.43 18.08 0.48
C PRO A 44 -16.83 16.79 -0.23
N VAL A 45 -16.22 16.49 -1.38
CA VAL A 45 -16.45 15.24 -2.14
C VAL A 45 -16.10 14.03 -1.30
N VAL A 46 -14.92 14.02 -0.65
CA VAL A 46 -14.51 12.90 0.20
C VAL A 46 -15.39 12.78 1.45
N SER A 47 -15.82 13.91 2.03
CA SER A 47 -16.72 13.91 3.18
C SER A 47 -18.08 13.32 2.83
N GLU A 48 -18.63 13.65 1.66
CA GLU A 48 -19.89 13.09 1.15
C GLU A 48 -19.76 11.57 0.94
N LEU A 49 -18.69 11.11 0.29
CA LEU A 49 -18.45 9.68 0.07
C LEU A 49 -18.31 8.92 1.38
N LEU A 50 -17.64 9.51 2.38
CA LEU A 50 -17.46 8.92 3.69
C LEU A 50 -18.79 8.86 4.48
N ALA A 51 -19.63 9.89 4.36
CA ALA A 51 -20.97 9.87 4.92
C ALA A 51 -21.85 8.79 4.27
N ALA A 52 -21.82 8.68 2.94
CA ALA A 52 -22.54 7.65 2.19
C ALA A 52 -22.07 6.24 2.57
N ALA A 53 -20.77 6.02 2.72
CA ALA A 53 -20.21 4.75 3.18
C ALA A 53 -20.67 4.40 4.60
N ASN A 54 -20.62 5.36 5.52
CA ASN A 54 -21.08 5.17 6.89
C ASN A 54 -22.57 4.79 6.96
N ALA A 55 -23.42 5.50 6.20
CA ALA A 55 -24.85 5.21 6.13
C ALA A 55 -25.13 3.82 5.58
N LEU A 56 -24.49 3.46 4.45
CA LEU A 56 -24.66 2.16 3.82
C LEU A 56 -24.25 1.00 4.75
N VAL A 57 -23.13 1.13 5.46
CA VAL A 57 -22.66 0.10 6.39
C VAL A 57 -23.54 0.06 7.66
N ALA A 58 -24.05 1.20 8.12
CA ALA A 58 -25.00 1.24 9.24
C ALA A 58 -26.32 0.53 8.89
N ASP A 59 -26.88 0.78 7.71
CA ASP A 59 -28.09 0.12 7.24
C ASP A 59 -27.88 -1.40 7.11
N LEU A 60 -26.72 -1.82 6.61
CA LEU A 60 -26.34 -3.23 6.55
C LEU A 60 -26.27 -3.88 7.94
N LEU A 61 -25.72 -3.17 8.93
CA LEU A 61 -25.66 -3.65 10.31
C LEU A 61 -27.06 -3.81 10.91
N VAL A 62 -27.98 -2.87 10.67
CA VAL A 62 -29.38 -2.97 11.13
C VAL A 62 -30.08 -4.17 10.49
N ALA A 63 -29.90 -4.37 9.18
CA ALA A 63 -30.44 -5.54 8.48
C ALA A 63 -29.86 -6.86 9.00
N HIS A 64 -28.63 -6.84 9.52
CA HIS A 64 -27.98 -8.01 10.12
C HIS A 64 -28.39 -8.24 11.58
N SER A 65 -28.56 -7.19 12.39
CA SER A 65 -28.73 -7.27 13.85
C SER A 65 -30.15 -7.61 14.32
N SER A 66 -31.13 -7.73 13.42
CA SER A 66 -32.54 -7.94 13.78
C SER A 66 -32.84 -9.19 14.64
N GLU A 67 -31.87 -10.08 14.91
CA GLU A 67 -32.05 -11.30 15.71
C GLU A 67 -30.85 -11.69 16.60
N VAL A 68 -29.71 -10.99 16.51
CA VAL A 68 -28.48 -11.37 17.24
C VAL A 68 -28.19 -10.32 18.30
N ASP A 69 -28.16 -10.74 19.56
CA ASP A 69 -27.77 -9.93 20.71
C ASP A 69 -26.26 -9.59 20.57
N MET A 70 -25.96 -8.62 19.70
CA MET A 70 -24.62 -8.10 19.45
C MET A 70 -24.21 -7.27 20.66
N ARG A 71 -23.85 -7.93 21.76
CA ARG A 71 -22.96 -7.32 22.72
C ARG A 71 -21.57 -7.32 22.09
N PRO A 72 -21.05 -6.17 21.64
CA PRO A 72 -19.66 -6.13 21.22
C PRO A 72 -18.85 -6.63 22.42
N ALA A 73 -18.02 -7.65 22.21
CA ALA A 73 -16.98 -7.96 23.19
C ALA A 73 -16.19 -6.64 23.34
N GLU A 74 -16.27 -6.02 24.51
CA GLU A 74 -15.48 -4.84 24.87
C GLU A 74 -14.01 -5.24 24.72
N SER A 75 -13.50 -5.03 23.52
CA SER A 75 -12.19 -5.45 23.10
C SER A 75 -11.41 -4.18 22.79
N ASP A 76 -10.19 -4.15 23.29
CA ASP A 76 -9.20 -3.05 23.33
C ASP A 76 -8.78 -2.49 21.95
N VAL A 77 -9.53 -2.81 20.89
CA VAL A 77 -9.31 -2.48 19.48
C VAL A 77 -9.36 -0.97 19.22
N LEU A 78 -10.02 -0.20 20.08
CA LEU A 78 -10.24 1.24 19.88
C LEU A 78 -8.98 2.11 20.00
N SER A 79 -7.86 1.58 20.52
CA SER A 79 -6.60 2.32 20.67
C SER A 79 -5.51 1.95 19.65
N ALA A 80 -5.77 0.97 18.79
CA ALA A 80 -4.72 0.40 17.94
C ALA A 80 -4.28 1.36 16.81
N PRO A 81 -3.00 1.35 16.40
CA PRO A 81 -2.48 2.19 15.34
C PRO A 81 -3.16 1.94 13.99
N TYR A 82 -3.07 2.90 13.07
CA TYR A 82 -3.74 2.90 11.76
C TYR A 82 -3.69 1.55 11.02
N THR A 83 -2.55 0.85 11.03
CA THR A 83 -2.34 -0.44 10.35
C THR A 83 -3.12 -1.62 10.95
N ALA A 84 -3.72 -1.44 12.13
CA ALA A 84 -4.47 -2.49 12.79
C ALA A 84 -5.74 -2.85 12.03
N PHE A 85 -6.41 -1.89 11.40
CA PHE A 85 -7.66 -2.15 10.67
C PHE A 85 -7.45 -3.03 9.44
N GLU A 86 -6.51 -2.68 8.55
CA GLU A 86 -6.31 -3.47 7.34
C GLU A 86 -5.78 -4.87 7.66
N LEU A 87 -4.88 -4.99 8.63
CA LEU A 87 -4.40 -6.29 9.10
C LEU A 87 -5.49 -7.10 9.82
N ALA A 88 -6.36 -6.46 10.61
CA ALA A 88 -7.47 -7.13 11.26
C ALA A 88 -8.51 -7.63 10.25
N ILE A 89 -8.79 -6.85 9.21
CA ILE A 89 -9.64 -7.28 8.09
C ILE A 89 -8.99 -8.45 7.35
N ASP A 90 -7.71 -8.33 6.97
CA ASP A 90 -7.00 -9.39 6.25
C ASP A 90 -6.96 -10.68 7.10
N ALA A 91 -6.77 -10.55 8.42
CA ALA A 91 -6.81 -11.66 9.35
C ALA A 91 -8.22 -12.26 9.52
N ALA A 92 -9.26 -11.43 9.60
CA ALA A 92 -10.64 -11.89 9.66
C ALA A 92 -11.02 -12.65 8.38
N ILE A 93 -10.61 -12.12 7.22
CA ILE A 93 -10.76 -12.78 5.92
C ILE A 93 -9.88 -14.05 5.87
N ALA A 94 -8.68 -14.09 6.44
CA ALA A 94 -7.88 -15.32 6.41
C ALA A 94 -8.42 -16.41 7.36
N ALA A 95 -8.90 -16.05 8.55
CA ALA A 95 -9.31 -16.97 9.60
C ALA A 95 -10.68 -17.63 9.37
N GLN A 96 -11.54 -17.00 8.56
CA GLN A 96 -12.87 -17.52 8.25
C GLN A 96 -12.80 -18.70 7.27
N SER A 97 -12.61 -19.90 7.83
CA SER A 97 -12.66 -21.17 7.10
C SER A 97 -14.09 -21.65 6.82
N THR A 98 -15.13 -20.92 7.25
CA THR A 98 -16.55 -21.28 7.06
C THR A 98 -17.39 -20.10 6.56
N SER A 99 -18.33 -20.41 5.67
CA SER A 99 -19.27 -19.51 4.98
C SER A 99 -20.35 -18.92 5.92
N SER A 100 -19.96 -18.23 6.98
CA SER A 100 -20.93 -17.75 7.98
C SER A 100 -21.47 -16.36 7.63
N LEU A 101 -22.78 -16.18 7.74
CA LEU A 101 -23.39 -14.85 7.73
C LEU A 101 -22.84 -13.96 8.85
N GLN A 102 -22.33 -14.55 9.93
CA GLN A 102 -21.71 -13.81 11.04
C GLN A 102 -20.49 -12.99 10.59
N ALA A 103 -19.65 -13.55 9.71
CA ALA A 103 -18.50 -12.85 9.14
C ALA A 103 -18.87 -11.50 8.50
N VAL A 104 -20.02 -11.45 7.82
CA VAL A 104 -20.53 -10.22 7.19
C VAL A 104 -20.82 -9.16 8.25
N GLY A 105 -21.45 -9.54 9.35
CA GLY A 105 -21.76 -8.64 10.47
C GLY A 105 -20.49 -8.13 11.15
N ASP A 106 -19.54 -9.02 11.43
CA ASP A 106 -18.27 -8.66 12.09
C ASP A 106 -17.45 -7.66 11.24
N ILE A 107 -17.32 -7.94 9.93
CA ILE A 107 -16.59 -7.06 9.00
C ILE A 107 -17.33 -5.73 8.82
N ALA A 108 -18.66 -5.73 8.70
CA ALA A 108 -19.45 -4.50 8.63
C ALA A 108 -19.31 -3.66 9.91
N PHE A 109 -19.25 -4.28 11.08
CA PHE A 109 -19.08 -3.59 12.35
C PHE A 109 -17.71 -2.90 12.43
N LEU A 110 -16.64 -3.63 12.12
CA LEU A 110 -15.28 -3.08 12.07
C LEU A 110 -15.19 -1.93 11.05
N ALA A 111 -15.78 -2.10 9.87
CA ALA A 111 -15.85 -1.07 8.85
C ALA A 111 -16.57 0.19 9.34
N HIS A 112 -17.74 0.05 9.97
CA HIS A 112 -18.51 1.19 10.48
C HIS A 112 -17.71 2.00 11.51
N LEU A 113 -17.07 1.30 12.45
CA LEU A 113 -16.25 1.94 13.47
C LEU A 113 -15.10 2.76 12.85
N GLU A 114 -14.35 2.15 11.94
CA GLU A 114 -13.23 2.81 11.25
C GLU A 114 -13.70 4.02 10.43
N LEU A 115 -14.77 3.87 9.65
CA LEU A 115 -15.30 4.95 8.80
C LEU A 115 -15.81 6.14 9.62
N ARG A 116 -16.39 5.91 10.80
CA ARG A 116 -16.78 6.99 11.73
C ARG A 116 -15.57 7.73 12.28
N GLN A 117 -14.56 6.99 12.76
CA GLN A 117 -13.31 7.61 13.22
C GLN A 117 -12.65 8.46 12.13
N ARG A 118 -12.80 8.07 10.85
CA ARG A 118 -12.28 8.86 9.72
C ARG A 118 -13.10 10.09 9.44
N ALA A 119 -14.41 10.04 9.59
CA ALA A 119 -15.25 11.23 9.44
C ALA A 119 -14.85 12.30 10.47
N ASP A 120 -14.65 11.90 11.73
CA ASP A 120 -14.21 12.78 12.81
C ASP A 120 -12.81 13.36 12.58
N ARG A 121 -11.88 12.56 12.03
CA ARG A 121 -10.54 13.04 11.67
C ARG A 121 -10.59 14.03 10.52
N LEU A 122 -11.29 13.71 9.44
CA LEU A 122 -11.39 14.58 8.27
C LEU A 122 -12.01 15.94 8.62
N GLY A 123 -13.04 15.96 9.47
CA GLY A 123 -13.65 17.21 9.95
C GLY A 123 -12.66 18.14 10.66
N ARG A 124 -11.69 17.59 11.40
CA ARG A 124 -10.67 18.37 12.13
C ARG A 124 -9.57 18.94 11.24
N VAL A 125 -9.31 18.34 10.08
CA VAL A 125 -8.18 18.71 9.19
C VAL A 125 -8.39 20.05 8.51
N THR A 126 -9.64 20.48 8.36
CA THR A 126 -10.03 21.79 7.80
C THR A 126 -9.29 22.96 8.47
N ALA A 127 -9.01 22.85 9.77
CA ALA A 127 -8.35 23.91 10.53
C ALA A 127 -6.85 24.06 10.20
N CYS A 128 -6.20 23.02 9.65
CA CYS A 128 -4.74 22.98 9.55
C CYS A 128 -4.15 23.76 8.37
N ARG A 129 -4.97 24.28 7.44
CA ARG A 129 -4.55 25.04 6.22
C ARG A 129 -3.32 24.47 5.48
N SER A 130 -3.13 23.15 5.55
CA SER A 130 -1.96 22.47 4.99
C SER A 130 -2.40 21.54 3.88
N ALA A 131 -1.93 21.78 2.65
CA ALA A 131 -2.24 20.94 1.49
C ALA A 131 -1.84 19.48 1.76
N PHE A 132 -0.69 19.29 2.41
CA PHE A 132 -0.21 17.97 2.80
C PHE A 132 -1.19 17.25 3.74
N ALA A 133 -1.69 17.96 4.75
CA ALA A 133 -2.63 17.37 5.71
C ALA A 133 -3.96 17.03 5.04
N ILE A 134 -4.51 17.95 4.23
CA ILE A 134 -5.79 17.77 3.55
C ILE A 134 -5.72 16.59 2.57
N VAL A 135 -4.74 16.58 1.66
CA VAL A 135 -4.57 15.47 0.69
C VAL A 135 -4.28 14.17 1.42
N GLY A 136 -3.43 14.21 2.47
CA GLY A 136 -3.10 13.08 3.32
C GLY A 136 -4.33 12.37 3.88
N GLU A 137 -5.24 13.16 4.46
CA GLU A 137 -6.42 12.66 5.15
C GLU A 137 -7.53 12.26 4.18
N CYS A 138 -7.69 13.00 3.08
CA CYS A 138 -8.58 12.62 1.98
C CYS A 138 -8.18 11.28 1.35
N ASP A 139 -6.90 11.08 1.03
CA ASP A 139 -6.37 9.83 0.47
C ASP A 139 -6.55 8.66 1.45
N SER A 140 -6.31 8.92 2.73
CA SER A 140 -6.51 7.97 3.81
C SER A 140 -7.98 7.53 3.90
N ALA A 141 -8.92 8.48 3.89
CA ALA A 141 -10.35 8.19 3.90
C ALA A 141 -10.80 7.39 2.68
N LEU A 142 -10.40 7.79 1.46
CA LEU A 142 -10.74 7.06 0.23
C LEU A 142 -10.21 5.62 0.23
N ARG A 143 -8.99 5.39 0.75
CA ARG A 143 -8.46 4.02 0.93
C ARG A 143 -9.27 3.20 1.93
N ARG A 144 -9.68 3.80 3.06
CA ARG A 144 -10.47 3.11 4.09
C ARG A 144 -11.87 2.77 3.60
N ILE A 145 -12.51 3.65 2.85
CA ILE A 145 -13.80 3.36 2.20
C ILE A 145 -13.63 2.16 1.26
N ARG A 146 -12.66 2.18 0.34
CA ARG A 146 -12.42 1.04 -0.57
C ARG A 146 -12.19 -0.26 0.20
N LYS A 147 -11.28 -0.26 1.17
CA LYS A 147 -10.99 -1.46 1.96
C LYS A 147 -12.25 -1.99 2.65
N ALA A 148 -13.04 -1.14 3.28
CA ALA A 148 -14.30 -1.52 3.91
C ALA A 148 -15.26 -2.18 2.90
N LEU A 149 -15.52 -1.53 1.77
CA LEU A 149 -16.45 -2.02 0.75
C LEU A 149 -16.00 -3.35 0.14
N THR A 150 -14.73 -3.47 -0.25
CA THR A 150 -14.16 -4.71 -0.81
C THR A 150 -14.19 -5.84 0.21
N SER A 151 -13.94 -5.56 1.49
CA SER A 151 -13.96 -6.60 2.53
C SER A 151 -15.35 -7.12 2.82
N ILE A 152 -16.36 -6.23 2.81
CA ILE A 152 -17.77 -6.61 2.93
C ILE A 152 -18.19 -7.47 1.72
N ASP A 153 -17.79 -7.11 0.51
CA ASP A 153 -18.11 -7.90 -0.70
C ASP A 153 -17.47 -9.29 -0.69
N VAL A 154 -16.21 -9.41 -0.25
CA VAL A 154 -15.53 -10.71 -0.03
C VAL A 154 -16.29 -11.53 1.01
N ALA A 155 -16.73 -10.90 2.10
CA ALA A 155 -17.52 -11.58 3.13
C ALA A 155 -18.87 -12.07 2.59
N PHE A 156 -19.55 -11.25 1.77
CA PHE A 156 -20.79 -11.63 1.10
C PHE A 156 -20.59 -12.85 0.19
N ALA A 157 -19.54 -12.84 -0.62
CA ALA A 157 -19.27 -13.94 -1.54
C ALA A 157 -19.02 -15.26 -0.81
N ARG A 158 -18.26 -15.21 0.29
CA ARG A 158 -18.01 -16.38 1.11
C ARG A 158 -19.24 -16.88 1.86
N ALA A 159 -20.15 -15.98 2.23
CA ALA A 159 -21.44 -16.33 2.81
C ALA A 159 -22.45 -16.86 1.76
N GLY A 160 -22.06 -16.99 0.49
CA GLY A 160 -22.94 -17.47 -0.57
C GLY A 160 -23.93 -16.43 -1.08
N LEU A 161 -23.71 -15.14 -0.79
CA LEU A 161 -24.58 -14.03 -1.19
C LEU A 161 -24.26 -13.49 -2.60
N GLY A 162 -23.64 -14.31 -3.46
CA GLY A 162 -23.24 -14.01 -4.85
C GLY A 162 -21.75 -13.75 -5.03
N GLU A 163 -21.26 -13.68 -6.27
CA GLU A 163 -19.82 -13.58 -6.60
C GLU A 163 -19.15 -12.26 -6.17
N THR A 164 -17.85 -12.25 -5.93
CA THR A 164 -17.10 -11.00 -5.64
C THR A 164 -17.18 -10.05 -6.83
N THR A 165 -17.53 -8.80 -6.56
CA THR A 165 -17.59 -7.72 -7.56
C THR A 165 -16.25 -7.01 -7.69
N PHE A 166 -15.45 -7.01 -6.62
CA PHE A 166 -14.20 -6.26 -6.55
C PHE A 166 -12.98 -7.18 -6.56
N ASP A 167 -11.89 -6.69 -7.15
CA ASP A 167 -10.58 -7.30 -6.99
C ASP A 167 -10.03 -6.99 -5.59
N PHE A 168 -9.93 -8.02 -4.75
CA PHE A 168 -9.37 -7.89 -3.41
C PHE A 168 -7.86 -8.09 -3.46
N ALA A 169 -7.14 -6.98 -3.37
CA ALA A 169 -5.72 -7.01 -3.08
C ALA A 169 -5.47 -6.98 -1.56
N SER A 170 -4.74 -7.97 -1.06
CA SER A 170 -4.23 -7.93 0.33
C SER A 170 -3.25 -6.77 0.53
N GLU A 171 -3.10 -6.29 1.78
CA GLU A 171 -2.11 -5.24 2.06
C GLU A 171 -0.69 -5.67 1.69
N LEU A 172 -0.37 -6.95 1.92
CA LEU A 172 0.91 -7.52 1.55
C LEU A 172 1.16 -7.37 0.04
N GLU A 173 0.19 -7.70 -0.80
CA GLU A 173 0.34 -7.61 -2.24
C GLU A 173 0.53 -6.16 -2.73
N VAL A 174 -0.24 -5.22 -2.16
CA VAL A 174 -0.08 -3.80 -2.43
C VAL A 174 1.32 -3.33 -2.02
N SER A 175 1.77 -3.72 -0.82
CA SER A 175 3.11 -3.38 -0.31
C SER A 175 4.23 -3.99 -1.15
N LEU A 176 4.09 -5.22 -1.64
CA LEU A 176 5.03 -5.84 -2.58
C LEU A 176 5.09 -5.07 -3.90
N ARG A 177 3.94 -4.68 -4.47
CA ARG A 177 3.90 -3.85 -5.69
C ARG A 177 4.59 -2.51 -5.48
N VAL A 178 4.33 -1.84 -4.35
CA VAL A 178 4.99 -0.58 -3.97
C VAL A 178 6.49 -0.76 -3.82
N ARG A 179 6.94 -1.81 -3.13
CA ARG A 179 8.37 -2.12 -2.94
C ARG A 179 9.08 -2.27 -4.28
N ARG A 180 8.54 -3.08 -5.20
CA ARG A 180 9.08 -3.27 -6.55
C ARG A 180 9.13 -1.95 -7.32
N ALA A 181 8.10 -1.12 -7.20
CA ALA A 181 8.07 0.16 -7.86
C ALA A 181 9.17 1.12 -7.37
N CYS A 182 9.35 1.20 -6.05
CA CYS A 182 10.43 1.97 -5.43
C CYS A 182 11.81 1.44 -5.85
N ALA A 183 11.99 0.13 -5.90
CA ALA A 183 13.24 -0.49 -6.35
C ALA A 183 13.55 -0.17 -7.82
N LYS A 184 12.56 -0.27 -8.72
CA LYS A 184 12.72 0.10 -10.13
C LYS A 184 13.07 1.59 -10.30
N LEU A 185 12.45 2.48 -9.52
CA LEU A 185 12.84 3.90 -9.51
C LEU A 185 14.30 4.06 -9.04
N ARG A 186 14.67 3.42 -7.93
CA ARG A 186 16.02 3.43 -7.36
C ARG A 186 17.06 2.98 -8.39
N THR A 187 16.86 1.83 -9.03
CA THR A 187 17.76 1.32 -10.07
C THR A 187 17.89 2.29 -11.24
N ARG A 188 16.78 2.84 -11.74
CA ARG A 188 16.80 3.77 -12.87
C ARG A 188 17.58 5.05 -12.56
N VAL A 189 17.43 5.59 -11.36
CA VAL A 189 18.11 6.82 -10.97
C VAL A 189 19.57 6.57 -10.61
N LEU A 190 19.87 5.51 -9.86
CA LEU A 190 21.20 5.30 -9.27
C LEU A 190 22.16 4.45 -10.13
N SER A 191 21.69 3.78 -11.18
CA SER A 191 22.48 2.81 -11.97
C SER A 191 23.78 3.35 -12.57
N GLY A 192 23.94 4.66 -12.73
CA GLY A 192 25.15 5.25 -13.31
C GLY A 192 26.01 6.05 -12.35
N GLY A 193 25.86 5.84 -11.04
CA GLY A 193 26.71 6.45 -10.02
C GLY A 193 26.48 7.93 -9.79
N GLU A 194 27.43 8.57 -9.11
CA GLU A 194 27.39 10.00 -8.80
C GLU A 194 27.68 10.84 -10.07
N PRO A 195 26.87 11.86 -10.37
CA PRO A 195 27.09 12.72 -11.52
C PRO A 195 28.32 13.62 -11.35
N THR A 196 29.05 13.79 -12.44
CA THR A 196 30.02 14.88 -12.60
C THR A 196 29.32 16.13 -13.14
N PRO A 197 29.93 17.33 -13.08
CA PRO A 197 29.36 18.53 -13.68
C PRO A 197 28.94 18.34 -15.16
N GLU A 198 29.72 17.58 -15.93
CA GLU A 198 29.48 17.32 -17.35
C GLU A 198 28.28 16.39 -17.58
N THR A 199 28.02 15.47 -16.66
CA THR A 199 26.95 14.46 -16.77
C THR A 199 25.67 14.83 -16.02
N LEU A 200 25.73 15.83 -15.13
CA LEU A 200 24.65 16.25 -14.24
C LEU A 200 23.34 16.57 -14.98
N HIS A 201 23.42 17.31 -16.08
CA HIS A 201 22.23 17.68 -16.86
C HIS A 201 21.51 16.47 -17.47
N ALA A 202 22.26 15.50 -18.01
CA ALA A 202 21.69 14.26 -18.54
C ALA A 202 21.10 13.40 -17.41
N ARG A 203 21.79 13.34 -16.26
CA ARG A 203 21.38 12.59 -15.08
C ARG A 203 20.07 13.12 -14.48
N LEU A 204 19.96 14.43 -14.26
CA LEU A 204 18.74 15.05 -13.75
C LEU A 204 17.56 14.92 -14.72
N ARG A 205 17.78 15.03 -16.04
CA ARG A 205 16.73 14.75 -17.04
C ARG A 205 16.24 13.30 -16.97
N SER A 206 17.16 12.34 -16.89
CA SER A 206 16.82 10.92 -16.76
C SER A 206 16.03 10.65 -15.47
N ALA A 207 16.47 11.24 -14.35
CA ALA A 207 15.76 11.16 -13.07
C ALA A 207 14.34 11.74 -13.14
N GLY A 208 14.18 12.94 -13.71
CA GLY A 208 12.86 13.55 -13.90
C GLY A 208 11.93 12.68 -14.76
N THR A 209 12.48 12.01 -15.78
CA THR A 209 11.74 11.05 -16.62
C THR A 209 11.35 9.81 -15.81
N ALA A 210 12.26 9.25 -15.01
CA ALA A 210 11.96 8.09 -14.17
C ALA A 210 10.86 8.39 -13.14
N ILE A 211 10.83 9.59 -12.55
CA ILE A 211 9.75 10.03 -11.66
C ILE A 211 8.44 10.16 -12.43
N ALA A 212 8.45 10.77 -13.63
CA ALA A 212 7.26 10.88 -14.47
C ALA A 212 6.67 9.51 -14.84
N MET A 213 7.53 8.52 -15.14
CA MET A 213 7.11 7.16 -15.40
C MET A 213 6.46 6.53 -14.16
N LEU A 214 7.07 6.67 -12.98
CA LEU A 214 6.49 6.15 -11.73
C LEU A 214 5.10 6.76 -11.46
N VAL A 215 4.93 8.06 -11.67
CA VAL A 215 3.63 8.75 -11.56
C VAL A 215 2.56 8.11 -12.46
N GLY A 216 2.96 7.67 -13.65
CA GLY A 216 2.07 7.01 -14.62
C GLY A 216 1.76 5.55 -14.29
N TRP A 217 2.40 4.95 -13.29
CA TRP A 217 2.14 3.56 -12.90
C TRP A 217 0.88 3.44 -12.04
N GLU A 218 0.18 2.31 -12.22
CA GLU A 218 -1.02 1.97 -11.46
C GLU A 218 -0.80 1.91 -9.94
N VAL A 219 0.43 1.58 -9.51
CA VAL A 219 0.81 1.50 -8.09
C VAL A 219 1.07 2.87 -7.45
N TYR A 220 1.20 3.94 -8.22
CA TYR A 220 1.51 5.27 -7.69
C TYR A 220 0.51 5.74 -6.61
N PRO A 221 -0.82 5.62 -6.78
CA PRO A 221 -1.79 5.93 -5.73
C PRO A 221 -1.64 5.11 -4.44
N SER A 222 -0.93 3.98 -4.48
CA SER A 222 -0.64 3.14 -3.31
C SER A 222 0.60 3.57 -2.54
N LEU A 223 1.40 4.50 -3.08
CA LEU A 223 2.47 5.17 -2.33
C LEU A 223 1.87 6.02 -1.20
N ARG A 224 2.64 6.23 -0.12
CA ARG A 224 2.23 7.16 0.94
C ARG A 224 2.12 8.56 0.33
N VAL A 225 1.07 9.30 0.71
CA VAL A 225 0.86 10.67 0.21
C VAL A 225 2.12 11.52 0.38
N ARG A 226 2.79 11.40 1.53
CA ARG A 226 4.06 12.09 1.79
C ARG A 226 5.11 11.86 0.71
N ASP A 227 5.29 10.60 0.34
CA ASP A 227 6.27 10.19 -0.65
C ASP A 227 5.87 10.70 -2.04
N ARG A 228 4.58 10.68 -2.36
CA ARG A 228 4.05 11.22 -3.63
C ARG A 228 4.29 12.72 -3.74
N LEU A 229 3.92 13.50 -2.72
CA LEU A 229 4.11 14.95 -2.70
C LEU A 229 5.60 15.33 -2.76
N GLN A 230 6.46 14.61 -2.04
CA GLN A 230 7.91 14.85 -2.09
C GLN A 230 8.49 14.51 -3.47
N LEU A 231 8.02 13.43 -4.13
CA LEU A 231 8.40 13.13 -5.52
C LEU A 231 8.00 14.25 -6.48
N ARG A 232 6.79 14.79 -6.33
CA ARG A 232 6.30 15.91 -7.16
C ARG A 232 7.13 17.17 -6.96
N ASP A 233 7.48 17.49 -5.72
CA ASP A 233 8.32 18.64 -5.42
C ASP A 233 9.73 18.49 -6.03
N ILE A 234 10.37 17.33 -5.84
CA ILE A 234 11.69 17.07 -6.45
C ILE A 234 11.60 17.14 -7.98
N GLN A 235 10.57 16.55 -8.59
CA GLN A 235 10.36 16.62 -10.04
C GLN A 235 10.20 18.06 -10.52
N ARG A 236 9.41 18.88 -9.83
CA ARG A 236 9.23 20.30 -10.14
C ARG A 236 10.56 21.05 -10.08
N ARG A 237 11.34 20.86 -9.01
CA ARG A 237 12.68 21.46 -8.84
C ARG A 237 13.66 21.04 -9.95
N ILE A 238 13.60 19.77 -10.38
CA ILE A 238 14.39 19.27 -11.52
C ILE A 238 14.00 19.99 -12.81
N LEU A 239 12.70 20.09 -13.10
CA LEU A 239 12.22 20.77 -14.30
C LEU A 239 12.54 22.26 -14.31
N GLU A 240 12.45 22.92 -13.17
CA GLU A 240 12.84 24.31 -12.97
C GLU A 240 14.33 24.51 -13.24
N TRP A 241 15.20 23.71 -12.60
CA TRP A 241 16.64 23.76 -12.83
C TRP A 241 17.01 23.49 -14.30
N LEU A 242 16.32 22.56 -14.96
CA LEU A 242 16.55 22.24 -16.38
C LEU A 242 16.17 23.38 -17.34
N ARG A 243 15.29 24.31 -16.92
CA ARG A 243 14.80 25.45 -17.73
C ARG A 243 15.63 26.73 -17.54
N HIS A 244 16.16 26.97 -16.35
CA HIS A 244 16.89 28.19 -16.00
C HIS A 244 18.42 27.99 -16.03
N ASP A 245 19.23 28.94 -15.53
CA ASP A 245 20.69 29.10 -15.67
C ASP A 245 21.60 27.88 -15.33
N LYS A 246 21.02 26.73 -14.94
CA LYS A 246 21.68 25.42 -14.77
C LYS A 246 22.94 25.47 -13.88
N ASP A 247 22.92 26.29 -12.82
CA ASP A 247 24.02 26.35 -11.85
C ASP A 247 24.39 24.91 -11.39
N PRO A 248 25.64 24.46 -11.64
CA PRO A 248 26.08 23.12 -11.27
C PRO A 248 25.97 22.84 -9.78
N THR A 249 26.18 23.84 -8.92
CA THR A 249 26.11 23.67 -7.47
C THR A 249 24.69 23.35 -7.02
N ALA A 250 23.71 24.13 -7.49
CA ALA A 250 22.30 23.87 -7.24
C ALA A 250 21.86 22.50 -7.80
N GLY A 251 22.36 22.11 -8.98
CA GLY A 251 22.04 20.83 -9.59
C GLY A 251 22.60 19.64 -8.80
N LEU A 252 23.84 19.73 -8.29
CA LEU A 252 24.44 18.70 -7.44
C LEU A 252 23.69 18.53 -6.11
N ARG A 253 23.29 19.64 -5.48
CA ARG A 253 22.44 19.61 -4.26
C ARG A 253 21.10 18.93 -4.54
N LEU A 254 20.47 19.25 -5.66
CA LEU A 254 19.21 18.63 -6.06
C LEU A 254 19.38 17.12 -6.30
N TRP A 255 20.50 16.70 -6.89
CA TRP A 255 20.83 15.28 -7.02
C TRP A 255 20.97 14.59 -5.66
N GLN A 256 21.70 15.21 -4.73
CA GLN A 256 21.88 14.67 -3.37
C GLN A 256 20.53 14.52 -2.63
N ASP A 257 19.66 15.53 -2.71
CA ASP A 257 18.30 15.47 -2.16
C ASP A 257 17.50 14.29 -2.74
N LEU A 258 17.57 14.11 -4.06
CA LEU A 258 16.91 12.99 -4.75
C LEU A 258 17.45 11.64 -4.28
N VAL A 259 18.78 11.48 -4.19
CA VAL A 259 19.41 10.24 -3.72
C VAL A 259 19.00 9.94 -2.28
N ALA A 260 19.02 10.94 -1.40
CA ALA A 260 18.60 10.81 -0.02
C ALA A 260 17.13 10.38 0.07
N PHE A 261 16.26 11.01 -0.73
CA PHE A 261 14.85 10.65 -0.79
C PHE A 261 14.60 9.24 -1.30
N ILE A 262 15.26 8.81 -2.39
CA ILE A 262 15.16 7.44 -2.91
C ILE A 262 15.63 6.42 -1.87
N ARG A 263 16.68 6.73 -1.10
CA ARG A 263 17.11 5.89 0.02
C ARG A 263 16.06 5.84 1.11
N MET A 264 15.35 6.93 1.41
CA MET A 264 14.24 6.91 2.37
C MET A 264 13.05 6.06 1.89
N LEU A 265 12.79 5.96 0.58
CA LEU A 265 11.73 5.08 0.06
C LEU A 265 11.94 3.60 0.43
N THR A 266 13.17 3.18 0.77
CA THR A 266 13.45 1.82 1.27
C THR A 266 12.78 1.53 2.62
N GLN A 267 12.32 2.56 3.34
CA GLN A 267 11.53 2.39 4.56
C GLN A 267 10.21 1.65 4.31
N VAL A 268 9.75 1.50 3.05
CA VAL A 268 8.66 0.59 2.71
C VAL A 268 8.94 -0.84 3.23
N ASN A 269 10.19 -1.29 3.22
CA ASN A 269 10.58 -2.63 3.69
C ASN A 269 10.36 -2.83 5.19
N ARG A 270 10.08 -1.76 5.94
CA ARG A 270 9.78 -1.83 7.38
C ARG A 270 8.29 -1.97 7.71
N ARG A 271 7.43 -2.06 6.70
CA ARG A 271 6.02 -2.36 6.94
C ARG A 271 5.90 -3.77 7.50
N GLN A 272 5.03 -3.96 8.48
CA GLN A 272 4.94 -5.19 9.27
C GLN A 272 4.71 -6.42 8.37
N GLU A 273 3.77 -6.33 7.44
CA GLU A 273 3.42 -7.40 6.52
C GLU A 273 4.59 -7.80 5.60
N LEU A 274 5.44 -6.84 5.22
CA LEU A 274 6.66 -7.13 4.44
C LEU A 274 7.74 -7.80 5.29
N VAL A 275 7.93 -7.34 6.54
CA VAL A 275 8.90 -7.94 7.46
C VAL A 275 8.53 -9.40 7.75
N GLU A 276 7.26 -9.67 8.06
CA GLU A 276 6.75 -11.04 8.29
C GLU A 276 6.89 -11.91 7.03
N HIS A 277 6.52 -11.37 5.86
CA HIS A 277 6.70 -12.04 4.58
C HIS A 277 8.18 -12.39 4.33
N ASP A 278 9.08 -11.42 4.45
CA ASP A 278 10.48 -11.59 4.10
C ASP A 278 11.18 -12.57 5.06
N ALA A 279 10.86 -12.52 6.36
CA ALA A 279 11.34 -13.50 7.34
C ALA A 279 10.90 -14.93 6.98
N ARG A 280 9.63 -15.11 6.62
CA ARG A 280 9.09 -16.42 6.20
C ARG A 280 9.75 -16.92 4.92
N ILE A 281 9.87 -16.08 3.89
CA ILE A 281 10.42 -16.46 2.58
C ILE A 281 11.91 -16.77 2.68
N THR A 282 12.69 -15.94 3.38
CA THR A 282 14.13 -16.18 3.56
C THR A 282 14.41 -17.45 4.35
N GLY A 283 13.63 -17.73 5.42
CA GLY A 283 13.71 -18.98 6.16
C GLY A 283 13.39 -20.22 5.32
N GLU A 284 12.37 -20.13 4.46
CA GLU A 284 12.02 -21.21 3.52
C GLU A 284 13.09 -21.43 2.44
N LEU A 285 13.58 -20.35 1.83
CA LEU A 285 14.66 -20.42 0.85
C LEU A 285 15.91 -21.07 1.45
N ARG A 286 16.28 -20.69 2.68
CA ARG A 286 17.41 -21.31 3.38
C ARG A 286 17.24 -22.82 3.53
N ARG A 287 16.06 -23.30 3.97
CA ARG A 287 15.78 -24.74 4.09
C ARG A 287 15.92 -25.47 2.75
N ARG A 288 15.37 -24.89 1.67
CA ARG A 288 15.47 -25.49 0.32
C ARG A 288 16.90 -25.56 -0.18
N LEU A 289 17.70 -24.52 0.08
CA LEU A 289 19.08 -24.48 -0.38
C LEU A 289 19.98 -25.45 0.39
N SER A 290 19.70 -25.71 1.68
CA SER A 290 20.47 -26.67 2.48
C SER A 290 20.19 -28.14 2.17
N GLY A 291 19.00 -28.49 1.64
CA GLY A 291 18.55 -29.89 1.57
C GLY A 291 18.61 -30.58 0.19
N VAL A 292 18.92 -29.87 -0.89
CA VAL A 292 18.90 -30.44 -2.25
C VAL A 292 20.31 -30.51 -2.81
N GLU A 293 20.67 -31.57 -3.53
CA GLU A 293 21.90 -31.64 -4.33
C GLU A 293 21.63 -31.10 -5.75
N GLY A 294 22.53 -30.28 -6.30
CA GLY A 294 22.39 -29.69 -7.64
C GLY A 294 22.85 -28.23 -7.74
N GLU A 295 23.33 -27.85 -8.93
CA GLU A 295 23.87 -26.52 -9.19
C GLU A 295 22.80 -25.48 -9.55
N SER A 296 21.65 -25.92 -10.07
CA SER A 296 20.58 -25.04 -10.56
C SER A 296 19.35 -25.02 -9.66
N LEU A 297 18.75 -23.84 -9.50
CA LEU A 297 17.53 -23.63 -8.74
C LEU A 297 16.28 -24.04 -9.53
N SER A 298 15.31 -24.63 -8.83
CA SER A 298 13.99 -24.90 -9.41
C SER A 298 13.19 -23.61 -9.65
N ASP A 299 12.26 -23.65 -10.60
CA ASP A 299 11.36 -22.53 -10.91
C ASP A 299 10.58 -22.04 -9.68
N ALA A 300 10.14 -22.97 -8.82
CA ALA A 300 9.47 -22.64 -7.57
C ALA A 300 10.38 -21.86 -6.61
N THR A 301 11.69 -22.14 -6.59
CA THR A 301 12.67 -21.40 -5.78
C THR A 301 12.95 -20.03 -6.39
N LEU A 302 13.04 -19.94 -7.72
CA LEU A 302 13.17 -18.67 -8.42
C LEU A 302 11.96 -17.75 -8.21
N ALA A 303 10.74 -18.30 -8.16
CA ALA A 303 9.53 -17.55 -7.85
C ALA A 303 9.56 -16.97 -6.42
N LEU A 304 10.05 -17.74 -5.44
CA LEU A 304 10.25 -17.25 -4.07
C LEU A 304 11.33 -16.14 -4.00
N LEU A 305 12.43 -16.30 -4.74
CA LEU A 305 13.46 -15.24 -4.82
C LEU A 305 12.91 -13.97 -5.47
N ALA A 306 12.12 -14.10 -6.54
CA ALA A 306 11.47 -12.96 -7.20
C ALA A 306 10.45 -12.26 -6.29
N SER A 307 9.90 -12.96 -5.29
CA SER A 307 9.02 -12.31 -4.30
C SER A 307 9.79 -11.34 -3.41
N LEU A 308 11.13 -11.46 -3.27
CA LEU A 308 12.01 -10.57 -2.52
C LEU A 308 12.49 -9.32 -3.30
N GLU A 309 12.06 -9.13 -4.55
CA GLU A 309 12.44 -7.96 -5.36
C GLU A 309 12.18 -6.64 -4.61
N GLY A 310 13.21 -5.80 -4.55
CA GLY A 310 13.24 -4.50 -3.91
C GLY A 310 13.62 -4.50 -2.43
N LEU A 311 13.84 -5.67 -1.82
CA LEU A 311 14.30 -5.79 -0.44
C LEU A 311 15.73 -5.25 -0.25
N ASP A 312 16.65 -5.67 -1.11
CA ASP A 312 18.09 -5.44 -1.00
C ASP A 312 18.72 -5.28 -2.39
N ASP A 313 19.65 -4.33 -2.53
CA ASP A 313 20.27 -4.01 -3.83
C ASP A 313 21.13 -5.15 -4.40
N GLU A 314 21.74 -5.98 -3.54
CA GLU A 314 22.48 -7.16 -4.00
C GLU A 314 21.52 -8.24 -4.51
N VAL A 315 20.41 -8.48 -3.80
CA VAL A 315 19.36 -9.40 -4.27
C VAL A 315 18.83 -8.96 -5.63
N ASP A 316 18.52 -7.68 -5.79
CA ASP A 316 18.01 -7.14 -7.06
C ASP A 316 19.02 -7.33 -8.20
N ARG A 317 20.33 -7.12 -7.93
CA ARG A 317 21.40 -7.38 -8.92
C ARG A 317 21.48 -8.86 -9.30
N LEU A 318 21.39 -9.76 -8.31
CA LEU A 318 21.42 -11.20 -8.56
C LEU A 318 20.20 -11.67 -9.36
N LEU A 319 19.00 -11.17 -9.03
CA LEU A 319 17.76 -11.44 -9.77
C LEU A 319 17.84 -11.01 -11.24
N ALA A 320 18.52 -9.90 -11.52
CA ALA A 320 18.74 -9.38 -12.87
C ALA A 320 19.90 -10.07 -13.62
N SER A 321 20.73 -10.85 -12.93
CA SER A 321 21.93 -11.47 -13.53
C SER A 321 21.60 -12.73 -14.34
N ALA A 322 22.45 -13.05 -15.32
CA ALA A 322 22.39 -14.33 -16.03
C ALA A 322 22.61 -15.54 -15.11
N ASN A 323 23.25 -15.33 -13.95
CA ASN A 323 23.58 -16.35 -12.96
C ASN A 323 22.47 -16.57 -11.92
N ARG A 324 21.29 -15.94 -12.05
CA ARG A 324 20.21 -16.04 -11.05
C ARG A 324 19.75 -17.48 -10.76
N ALA A 325 19.95 -18.40 -11.70
CA ALA A 325 19.60 -19.81 -11.55
C ALA A 325 20.68 -20.63 -10.82
N ARG A 326 21.89 -20.10 -10.64
CA ARG A 326 22.95 -20.80 -9.92
C ARG A 326 22.70 -20.73 -8.42
N ARG A 327 22.82 -21.86 -7.72
CA ARG A 327 22.60 -21.92 -6.28
C ARG A 327 23.67 -21.17 -5.46
N ASP A 328 24.93 -21.34 -5.83
CA ASP A 328 26.09 -20.90 -5.03
C ASP A 328 26.11 -19.38 -4.80
N VAL A 329 25.58 -18.59 -5.74
CA VAL A 329 25.53 -17.13 -5.64
C VAL A 329 24.51 -16.61 -4.61
N TRP A 330 23.57 -17.45 -4.14
CA TRP A 330 22.50 -17.04 -3.23
C TRP A 330 22.79 -17.30 -1.75
N SER A 331 23.76 -18.17 -1.42
CA SER A 331 24.00 -18.59 -0.04
C SER A 331 24.34 -17.42 0.88
N ALA A 332 25.35 -16.60 0.51
CA ALA A 332 25.80 -15.49 1.36
C ALA A 332 24.75 -14.36 1.50
N PRO A 333 24.08 -13.89 0.42
CA PRO A 333 23.01 -12.90 0.55
C PRO A 333 21.84 -13.37 1.43
N LEU A 334 21.37 -14.61 1.26
CA LEU A 334 20.25 -15.15 2.03
C LEU A 334 20.62 -15.37 3.49
N GLU A 335 21.85 -15.78 3.78
CA GLU A 335 22.32 -15.91 5.16
C GLU A 335 22.35 -14.54 5.86
N ARG A 336 22.84 -13.49 5.20
CA ARG A 336 22.81 -12.12 5.71
C ARG A 336 21.38 -11.65 5.97
N LEU A 337 20.48 -11.84 5.02
CA LEU A 337 19.07 -11.44 5.18
C LEU A 337 18.40 -12.17 6.34
N THR A 338 18.60 -13.49 6.44
CA THR A 338 18.01 -14.30 7.51
C THR A 338 18.48 -13.82 8.88
N ARG A 339 19.79 -13.51 9.03
CA ARG A 339 20.33 -12.93 10.26
C ARG A 339 19.72 -11.58 10.62
N GLY A 340 19.33 -10.78 9.63
CA GLY A 340 18.66 -9.50 9.85
C GLY A 340 17.22 -9.61 10.37
N PHE A 341 16.58 -10.78 10.19
CA PHE A 341 15.20 -11.02 10.65
C PHE A 341 15.12 -11.80 11.97
N THR A 342 16.19 -12.47 12.39
CA THR A 342 16.22 -13.15 13.70
C THR A 342 16.28 -12.10 14.82
N PRO A 343 15.33 -12.08 15.78
CA PRO A 343 15.41 -11.21 16.93
C PRO A 343 16.72 -11.48 17.70
N ALA A 344 17.41 -10.43 18.15
CA ALA A 344 18.70 -10.55 18.83
C ALA A 344 18.68 -11.34 20.17
N GLY A 345 17.53 -11.91 20.56
CA GLY A 345 17.34 -12.66 21.81
C GLY A 345 17.11 -14.17 21.64
N ASP A 346 17.13 -14.72 20.42
CA ASP A 346 16.74 -16.12 20.15
C ASP A 346 17.93 -17.06 19.82
N THR A 347 19.16 -16.65 20.14
CA THR A 347 20.33 -17.55 20.14
C THR A 347 20.40 -18.29 21.47
N ARG A 348 19.70 -19.42 21.56
CA ARG A 348 19.92 -20.42 22.61
C ARG A 348 20.67 -21.62 22.08
#